data_AF-A0A5N7SQS7-F1
#
_entry.id   AF-A0A5N7SQS7-F1
#
_cell.length_a   1.000
_cell.length_b   1.000
_cell.length_c   1.000
_cell.angle_alpha   90.00
_cell.angle_beta   90.00
_cell.angle_gamma   90.00
#
_symmetry.space_group_name_H-M   'P 1'
#
loop_
_entity.id
_entity.type
_entity.pdbx_description
1 polymer ?
#
loop_
_entity_poly.entity_id
_entity_poly.type
_entity_poly.pdbx_seq_one_letter_code
_entity_poly.pdbx_strand_id
1 'polypeptide(L)'
;SDMAMVIDAMDLLYARNLDGFAIVSSDADFTPMVMRLLTDGVKVYGFGEKKTPEPFVNACSKFTYLEALGQTHASVPDTEQASSEQASNEPVANDDARPRKSGAEMRSDTRLVKMLRRAVSSAEGEDGWSHLGPVGSQIGNQASFDPRNYGYGKLSDLLAAIGLFELKKDGKSSYVRALPKKNR
;
A
#
# COMPACT_ATOMS: atom_id res chain seq x y z
N SER A 1 -16.91 -24.45 -1.25
CA SER A 1 -15.92 -25.14 -2.09
C SER A 1 -15.25 -24.09 -2.96
N ASP A 2 -13.95 -24.21 -3.21
CA ASP A 2 -13.19 -23.23 -4.00
C ASP A 2 -13.76 -23.07 -5.41
N MET A 3 -14.24 -24.19 -5.99
CA MET A 3 -14.94 -24.17 -7.28
C MET A 3 -16.21 -23.30 -7.26
N ALA A 4 -16.98 -23.30 -6.15
CA ALA A 4 -18.17 -22.47 -6.04
C ALA A 4 -17.82 -20.99 -5.98
N MET A 5 -16.78 -20.62 -5.21
CA MET A 5 -16.30 -19.23 -5.15
C MET A 5 -15.80 -18.74 -6.51
N VAL A 6 -15.13 -19.61 -7.28
CA VAL A 6 -14.66 -19.26 -8.63
C VAL A 6 -15.85 -19.04 -9.57
N ILE A 7 -16.87 -19.89 -9.51
CA ILE A 7 -18.09 -19.74 -10.33
C ILE A 7 -18.77 -18.40 -10.01
N ASP A 8 -19.03 -18.14 -8.73
CA ASP A 8 -19.68 -16.90 -8.29
C ASP A 8 -18.88 -15.65 -8.70
N ALA A 9 -17.56 -15.69 -8.57
CA ALA A 9 -16.71 -14.57 -8.97
C ALA A 9 -16.73 -14.32 -10.50
N MET A 10 -16.78 -15.39 -11.31
CA MET A 10 -16.87 -15.27 -12.76
C MET A 10 -18.22 -14.74 -13.21
N ASP A 11 -19.32 -15.19 -12.59
CA ASP A 11 -20.66 -14.69 -12.89
C ASP A 11 -20.76 -13.19 -12.58
N LEU A 12 -20.21 -12.76 -11.43
CA LEU A 12 -20.11 -11.36 -11.06
C LEU A 12 -19.25 -10.54 -12.02
N LEU A 13 -18.13 -11.10 -12.51
CA LEU A 13 -17.28 -10.44 -13.52
C LEU A 13 -18.07 -10.17 -14.81
N TYR A 14 -18.84 -11.15 -15.28
CA TYR A 14 -19.62 -11.02 -16.51
C TYR A 14 -20.82 -10.08 -16.39
N ALA A 15 -21.33 -9.83 -15.17
CA ALA A 15 -22.33 -8.80 -14.92
C ALA A 15 -21.81 -7.36 -15.16
N ARG A 16 -20.48 -7.16 -15.24
CA ARG A 16 -19.80 -5.90 -15.60
C ARG A 16 -20.19 -4.69 -14.74
N ASN A 17 -20.59 -4.91 -13.49
CA ASN A 17 -21.05 -3.88 -12.57
C ASN A 17 -20.11 -3.66 -11.37
N LEU A 18 -18.89 -4.21 -11.41
CA LEU A 18 -17.92 -4.15 -10.31
C LEU A 18 -16.61 -3.49 -10.74
N ASP A 19 -16.13 -2.57 -9.91
CA ASP A 19 -14.82 -1.92 -10.09
C ASP A 19 -13.66 -2.74 -9.49
N GLY A 20 -13.97 -3.73 -8.65
CA GLY A 20 -12.95 -4.52 -7.96
C GLY A 20 -13.50 -5.76 -7.25
N PHE A 21 -12.60 -6.71 -7.00
CA PHE A 21 -12.84 -7.91 -6.18
C PHE A 21 -11.97 -7.88 -4.93
N ALA A 22 -12.54 -8.29 -3.81
CA ALA A 22 -11.79 -8.58 -2.58
C ALA A 22 -11.78 -10.10 -2.36
N ILE A 23 -10.59 -10.69 -2.27
CA ILE A 23 -10.42 -12.13 -2.05
C ILE A 23 -9.70 -12.34 -0.73
N VAL A 24 -10.36 -13.02 0.20
CA VAL A 24 -9.80 -13.37 1.51
C VAL A 24 -9.43 -14.85 1.48
N SER A 25 -8.16 -15.15 1.20
CA SER A 25 -7.63 -16.50 1.14
C SER A 25 -6.12 -16.51 1.34
N SER A 26 -5.60 -17.62 1.87
CA SER A 26 -4.15 -17.91 1.87
C SER A 26 -3.79 -19.03 0.88
N ASP A 27 -4.75 -19.48 0.06
CA ASP A 27 -4.59 -20.55 -0.92
C ASP A 27 -4.13 -20.01 -2.28
N ALA A 28 -3.11 -20.63 -2.86
CA ALA A 28 -2.58 -20.25 -4.16
C ALA A 28 -3.46 -20.72 -5.34
N ASP A 29 -4.40 -21.62 -5.11
CA ASP A 29 -5.28 -22.15 -6.15
C ASP A 29 -6.23 -21.09 -6.74
N PHE A 30 -6.42 -19.95 -6.05
CA PHE A 30 -7.15 -18.80 -6.58
C PHE A 30 -6.35 -17.95 -7.57
N THR A 31 -5.05 -18.19 -7.75
CA THR A 31 -4.18 -17.40 -8.64
C THR A 31 -4.71 -17.30 -10.08
N PRO A 32 -5.17 -18.38 -10.74
CA PRO A 32 -5.75 -18.29 -12.08
C PRO A 32 -7.00 -17.40 -12.15
N MET A 33 -7.85 -17.46 -11.12
CA MET A 33 -9.03 -16.60 -11.00
C MET A 33 -8.63 -15.12 -10.91
N VAL A 34 -7.67 -14.79 -10.03
CA VAL A 34 -7.13 -13.43 -9.88
C VAL A 34 -6.60 -12.90 -11.21
N MET A 35 -5.78 -13.68 -11.90
CA MET A 35 -5.18 -13.28 -13.17
C MET A 35 -6.23 -13.02 -14.25
N ARG A 36 -7.31 -13.82 -14.28
CA ARG A 36 -8.43 -13.59 -15.19
C ARG A 36 -9.17 -12.28 -14.87
N LEU A 37 -9.48 -12.02 -13.59
CA LEU A 37 -10.13 -10.77 -13.16
C LEU A 37 -9.30 -9.54 -13.57
N LEU A 38 -7.98 -9.60 -13.39
CA LEU A 38 -7.07 -8.52 -13.78
C LEU A 38 -6.97 -8.33 -15.29
N THR A 39 -6.98 -9.42 -16.06
CA THR A 39 -6.95 -9.38 -17.54
C THR A 39 -8.18 -8.65 -18.08
N ASP A 40 -9.32 -8.81 -17.42
CA ASP A 40 -10.57 -8.11 -17.73
C ASP A 40 -10.61 -6.66 -17.19
N GLY A 41 -9.49 -6.17 -16.64
CA GLY A 41 -9.31 -4.79 -16.19
C GLY A 41 -9.82 -4.49 -14.78
N VAL A 42 -10.27 -5.51 -14.03
CA VAL A 42 -10.85 -5.34 -12.70
C VAL A 42 -9.77 -5.46 -11.63
N LYS A 43 -9.74 -4.55 -10.65
CA LYS A 43 -8.75 -4.59 -9.56
C LYS A 43 -9.02 -5.75 -8.61
N VAL A 44 -7.96 -6.39 -8.11
CA VAL A 44 -8.09 -7.48 -7.14
C VAL A 44 -7.32 -7.14 -5.87
N TYR A 45 -8.04 -7.09 -4.76
CA TYR A 45 -7.54 -6.85 -3.41
C TYR A 45 -7.47 -8.19 -2.67
N GLY A 46 -6.25 -8.69 -2.47
CA GLY A 46 -6.00 -9.93 -1.74
C GLY A 46 -5.81 -9.70 -0.25
N PHE A 47 -6.33 -10.61 0.55
CA PHE A 47 -6.15 -10.64 2.00
C PHE A 47 -5.82 -12.06 2.43
N GLY A 48 -4.79 -12.23 3.25
CA GLY A 48 -4.39 -13.55 3.74
C GLY A 48 -3.36 -13.46 4.85
N GLU A 49 -2.98 -14.61 5.40
CA GLU A 49 -1.98 -14.69 6.47
C GLU A 49 -0.57 -14.48 5.92
N LYS A 50 0.41 -14.20 6.80
CA LYS A 50 1.83 -14.08 6.38
C LYS A 50 2.40 -15.32 5.69
N LYS A 51 1.81 -16.51 5.92
CA LYS A 51 2.21 -17.77 5.27
C LYS A 51 1.69 -17.92 3.85
N THR A 52 0.90 -16.96 3.36
CA THR A 52 0.32 -17.00 2.01
C THR A 52 1.42 -17.12 0.95
N PRO A 53 1.32 -18.08 0.00
CA PRO A 53 2.33 -18.26 -1.03
C PRO A 53 2.53 -17.02 -1.91
N GLU A 54 3.80 -16.71 -2.23
CA GLU A 54 4.16 -15.58 -3.08
C GLU A 54 3.42 -15.53 -4.43
N PRO A 55 3.12 -16.64 -5.12
CA PRO A 55 2.36 -16.60 -6.37
C PRO A 55 1.00 -15.89 -6.23
N PHE A 56 0.25 -16.17 -5.16
CA PHE A 56 -1.04 -15.54 -4.93
C PHE A 56 -0.90 -14.09 -4.52
N VAL A 57 0.06 -13.80 -3.62
CA VAL A 57 0.36 -12.43 -3.20
C VAL A 57 0.67 -11.58 -4.44
N ASN A 58 1.63 -12.00 -5.26
CA ASN A 58 2.10 -11.29 -6.45
C ASN A 58 1.06 -11.20 -7.57
N ALA A 59 0.06 -12.09 -7.59
CA ALA A 59 -1.03 -12.01 -8.54
C ALA A 59 -2.03 -10.89 -8.22
N CYS A 60 -2.17 -10.47 -6.96
CA CYS A 60 -3.15 -9.44 -6.59
C CYS A 60 -2.68 -8.02 -6.98
N SER A 61 -3.62 -7.11 -7.28
CA SER A 61 -3.29 -5.68 -7.45
C SER A 61 -2.68 -5.11 -6.17
N LYS A 62 -3.29 -5.46 -5.04
CA LYS A 62 -2.85 -5.08 -3.71
C LYS A 62 -3.07 -6.26 -2.77
N PHE A 63 -2.13 -6.52 -1.88
CA PHE A 63 -2.25 -7.59 -0.90
C PHE A 63 -2.04 -7.04 0.50
N THR A 64 -2.97 -7.30 1.41
CA THR A 64 -2.87 -6.87 2.81
C THR A 64 -2.88 -8.10 3.72
N TYR A 65 -1.85 -8.24 4.53
CA TYR A 65 -1.78 -9.34 5.50
C TYR A 65 -2.80 -9.13 6.63
N LEU A 66 -3.51 -10.17 7.04
CA LEU A 66 -4.55 -10.09 8.09
C LEU A 66 -3.98 -9.59 9.43
N GLU A 67 -2.73 -9.95 9.73
CA GLU A 67 -2.01 -9.50 10.91
C GLU A 67 -1.76 -7.98 10.92
N ALA A 68 -1.80 -7.33 9.75
CA ALA A 68 -1.72 -5.88 9.62
C ALA A 68 -3.06 -5.17 9.85
N LEU A 69 -4.19 -5.90 9.81
CA LEU A 69 -5.54 -5.37 9.96
C LEU A 69 -6.08 -5.46 11.40
N GLY A 70 -5.64 -6.47 12.16
CA GLY A 70 -6.21 -6.86 13.45
C GLY A 70 -6.04 -5.89 14.63
N GLN A 71 -5.63 -4.64 14.43
CA GLN A 71 -5.38 -3.68 15.52
C GLN A 71 -6.07 -2.33 15.33
N THR A 72 -6.90 -2.17 14.30
CA THR A 72 -7.74 -0.99 14.09
C THR A 72 -9.22 -1.36 14.18
N HIS A 73 -9.69 -1.68 15.38
CA HIS A 73 -11.13 -1.71 15.70
C HIS A 73 -11.38 -1.04 17.05
N ALA A 74 -11.06 0.26 17.09
CA ALA A 74 -11.68 1.27 17.94
C ALA A 74 -11.28 2.62 17.32
N SER A 75 -11.74 2.97 16.13
CA SER A 75 -12.84 3.92 16.00
C SER A 75 -13.22 3.99 14.52
N VAL A 76 -14.47 3.73 14.21
CA VAL A 76 -15.09 4.21 12.98
C VAL A 76 -15.67 5.57 13.34
N PRO A 77 -15.27 6.67 12.69
CA PRO A 77 -16.18 7.78 12.49
C PRO A 77 -16.65 7.71 11.04
N ASP A 78 -17.94 7.46 10.89
CA ASP A 78 -18.68 7.77 9.69
C ASP A 78 -18.40 9.21 9.26
N THR A 79 -18.42 9.36 7.94
CA THR A 79 -18.17 10.60 7.22
C THR A 79 -19.25 11.64 7.54
N GLU A 80 -18.87 12.80 8.08
CA GLU A 80 -19.64 14.04 7.91
C GLU A 80 -18.71 15.26 7.94
N GLN A 81 -18.92 16.16 6.98
CA GLN A 81 -18.14 17.35 6.68
C GLN A 81 -18.35 18.46 7.74
N ALA A 82 -17.28 19.15 8.14
CA ALA A 82 -17.30 20.60 8.36
C ALA A 82 -15.88 21.18 8.55
N SER A 83 -15.66 22.31 7.90
CA SER A 83 -14.51 23.21 7.92
C SER A 83 -14.26 23.90 9.26
N SER A 84 -13.00 24.08 9.68
CA SER A 84 -12.29 25.38 9.80
C SER A 84 -11.05 25.30 10.72
N GLU A 85 -9.90 25.62 10.13
CA GLU A 85 -8.79 26.49 10.59
C GLU A 85 -8.14 26.42 12.00
N GLN A 86 -6.78 26.48 11.92
CA GLN A 86 -5.77 27.05 12.83
C GLN A 86 -4.98 26.16 13.82
N ALA A 87 -3.75 25.84 13.35
CA ALA A 87 -2.44 26.04 13.98
C ALA A 87 -2.22 25.66 15.47
N SER A 88 -1.40 24.62 15.70
CA SER A 88 -0.08 24.76 16.34
C SER A 88 0.66 23.43 16.45
N ASN A 89 1.95 23.52 16.10
CA ASN A 89 3.15 22.75 16.46
C ASN A 89 3.10 21.55 17.44
N GLU A 90 4.04 20.64 17.16
CA GLU A 90 4.55 19.46 17.89
C GLU A 90 3.88 18.09 17.68
N PRO A 91 4.69 17.03 17.46
CA PRO A 91 4.21 15.71 17.11
C PRO A 91 3.70 15.00 18.37
N VAL A 92 2.42 15.18 18.67
CA VAL A 92 1.76 14.38 19.69
C VAL A 92 1.74 12.91 19.25
N ALA A 93 2.61 12.15 19.92
CA ALA A 93 2.60 10.71 19.97
C ALA A 93 1.24 10.24 20.50
N ASN A 94 0.43 9.65 19.63
CA ASN A 94 -0.57 8.64 19.94
C ASN A 94 -1.06 8.04 18.63
N ASP A 95 -0.52 6.88 18.27
CA ASP A 95 -1.14 6.00 17.26
C ASP A 95 -0.75 4.56 17.60
N ASP A 96 -1.71 3.92 18.27
CA ASP A 96 -2.04 2.50 18.36
C ASP A 96 -0.99 1.46 17.97
N ALA A 97 -0.57 0.69 18.99
CA ALA A 97 -0.30 -0.76 19.11
C ALA A 97 0.04 -1.63 17.88
N ARG A 98 0.45 -1.05 16.75
CA ARG A 98 0.98 -1.78 15.60
C ARG A 98 2.46 -2.05 15.80
N PRO A 99 2.95 -3.30 15.64
CA PRO A 99 4.37 -3.53 15.52
C PRO A 99 4.85 -2.89 14.21
N ARG A 100 5.20 -1.61 14.28
CA ARG A 100 5.79 -0.87 13.17
C ARG A 100 7.17 -1.46 12.91
N LYS A 101 7.39 -1.89 11.67
CA LYS A 101 8.74 -2.32 11.28
C LYS A 101 9.68 -1.14 11.43
N SER A 102 10.82 -1.34 12.06
CA SER A 102 11.82 -0.29 12.24
C SER A 102 12.39 0.14 10.90
N GLY A 103 12.93 1.36 10.85
CA GLY A 103 13.67 1.83 9.68
C GLY A 103 14.82 0.90 9.28
N ALA A 104 15.44 0.21 10.24
CA ALA A 104 16.51 -0.75 9.96
C ALA A 104 15.97 -2.00 9.24
N GLU A 105 14.87 -2.59 9.71
CA GLU A 105 14.24 -3.75 9.07
C GLU A 105 13.77 -3.43 7.65
N MET A 106 13.17 -2.26 7.45
CA MET A 106 12.72 -1.83 6.12
C MET A 106 13.87 -1.54 5.15
N ARG A 107 15.02 -1.06 5.65
CA ARG A 107 16.23 -0.87 4.83
C ARG A 107 16.85 -2.18 4.36
N SER A 108 16.67 -3.25 5.14
CA SER A 108 17.13 -4.61 4.78
C SER A 108 16.26 -5.26 3.70
N ASP A 109 15.00 -4.82 3.55
CA ASP A 109 14.12 -5.24 2.46
C ASP A 109 14.55 -4.59 1.13
N THR A 110 15.40 -5.32 0.39
CA THR A 110 15.97 -4.83 -0.88
C THR A 110 14.89 -4.61 -1.94
N ARG A 111 13.82 -5.42 -1.95
CA ARG A 111 12.70 -5.26 -2.89
C ARG A 111 11.98 -3.94 -2.61
N LEU A 112 11.64 -3.68 -1.35
CA LEU A 112 11.01 -2.43 -0.92
C LEU A 112 11.87 -1.21 -1.27
N VAL A 113 13.15 -1.21 -0.86
CA VAL A 113 14.04 -0.06 -1.10
C VAL A 113 14.21 0.21 -2.59
N LYS A 114 14.37 -0.83 -3.41
CA LYS A 114 14.49 -0.70 -4.88
C LYS A 114 13.20 -0.17 -5.51
N MET A 115 12.05 -0.68 -5.08
CA MET A 115 10.73 -0.23 -5.51
C MET A 115 10.53 1.26 -5.21
N LEU A 116 10.75 1.68 -3.95
CA LEU A 116 10.56 3.07 -3.52
C LEU A 116 11.51 4.02 -4.26
N ARG A 117 12.81 3.68 -4.35
CA ARG A 117 13.77 4.50 -5.08
C ARG A 117 13.41 4.64 -6.56
N ARG A 118 13.03 3.54 -7.21
CA ARG A 118 12.61 3.56 -8.62
C ARG A 118 11.42 4.49 -8.83
N ALA A 119 10.43 4.43 -7.95
CA ALA A 119 9.23 5.26 -8.06
C ALA A 119 9.50 6.75 -7.82
N VAL A 120 10.40 7.07 -6.88
CA VAL A 120 10.82 8.46 -6.64
C VAL A 120 11.58 9.00 -7.85
N SER A 121 12.59 8.27 -8.34
CA SER A 121 13.42 8.71 -9.48
C SER A 121 12.65 8.86 -10.79
N SER A 122 11.60 8.07 -11.03
CA SER A 122 10.78 8.22 -12.23
C SER A 122 9.77 9.38 -12.18
N ALA A 123 9.49 9.89 -10.98
CA ALA A 123 8.61 11.05 -10.77
C ALA A 123 9.40 12.31 -10.38
N GLU A 124 10.72 12.28 -10.51
CA GLU A 124 11.64 13.37 -10.18
C GLU A 124 11.48 14.52 -11.17
N GLY A 125 11.22 15.72 -10.65
CA GLY A 125 11.18 16.96 -11.42
C GLY A 125 12.57 17.55 -11.66
N GLU A 126 12.62 18.66 -12.38
CA GLU A 126 13.88 19.37 -12.70
C GLU A 126 14.59 19.94 -11.46
N ASP A 127 13.87 20.13 -10.36
CA ASP A 127 14.38 20.61 -9.08
C ASP A 127 14.89 19.47 -8.16
N GLY A 128 14.86 18.23 -8.65
CA GLY A 128 15.26 17.03 -7.91
C GLY A 128 14.24 16.59 -6.85
N TRP A 129 13.03 17.16 -6.84
CA TRP A 129 11.94 16.73 -5.97
C TRP A 129 10.87 15.98 -6.77
N SER A 130 10.30 14.95 -6.15
CA SER A 130 9.23 14.16 -6.75
C SER A 130 7.91 14.42 -6.03
N HIS A 131 6.83 14.69 -6.77
CA HIS A 131 5.50 14.79 -6.16
C HIS A 131 5.07 13.43 -5.59
N LEU A 132 4.59 13.43 -4.34
CA LEU A 132 4.20 12.19 -3.64
C LEU A 132 2.98 11.50 -4.27
N GLY A 133 2.10 12.26 -4.93
CA GLY A 133 0.93 11.72 -5.63
C GLY A 133 1.31 10.75 -6.76
N PRO A 134 2.06 11.20 -7.79
CA PRO A 134 2.60 10.34 -8.84
C PRO A 134 3.44 9.17 -8.31
N VAL A 135 4.30 9.40 -7.30
CA VAL A 135 5.08 8.35 -6.64
C VAL A 135 4.17 7.28 -6.04
N GLY A 136 3.13 7.70 -5.29
CA GLY A 136 2.14 6.81 -4.70
C GLY A 136 1.33 6.04 -5.72
N SER A 137 0.93 6.70 -6.83
CA SER A 137 0.24 6.04 -7.95
C SER A 137 1.12 4.95 -8.57
N GLN A 138 2.40 5.24 -8.82
CA GLN A 138 3.32 4.28 -9.40
C GLN A 138 3.63 3.10 -8.47
N ILE A 139 3.77 3.35 -7.17
CA ILE A 139 3.94 2.29 -6.17
C ILE A 139 2.66 1.45 -6.06
N GLY A 140 1.49 2.10 -6.05
CA GLY A 140 0.19 1.40 -6.01
C GLY A 140 -0.11 0.58 -7.27
N ASN A 141 0.51 0.94 -8.41
CA ASN A 141 0.43 0.15 -9.64
C ASN A 141 1.42 -1.03 -9.66
N GLN A 142 2.39 -1.08 -8.75
CA GLN A 142 3.22 -2.27 -8.60
C GLN A 142 2.44 -3.30 -7.77
N ALA A 143 2.34 -4.51 -8.32
CA ALA A 143 1.56 -5.58 -7.71
C ALA A 143 1.92 -5.77 -6.23
N SER A 144 0.86 -5.86 -5.42
CA SER A 144 0.89 -6.40 -4.06
C SER A 144 1.52 -5.51 -2.98
N PHE A 145 1.69 -4.21 -3.22
CA PHE A 145 2.21 -3.30 -2.20
C PHE A 145 1.11 -2.68 -1.31
N ASP A 146 1.28 -2.78 0.01
CA ASP A 146 0.48 -2.04 1.00
C ASP A 146 1.38 -1.54 2.15
N PRO A 147 1.43 -0.21 2.43
CA PRO A 147 2.13 0.32 3.61
C PRO A 147 1.70 -0.32 4.94
N ARG A 148 0.45 -0.78 5.03
CA ARG A 148 -0.08 -1.43 6.24
C ARG A 148 0.69 -2.70 6.59
N ASN A 149 1.23 -3.41 5.60
CA ASN A 149 2.07 -4.60 5.81
C ASN A 149 3.39 -4.29 6.56
N TYR A 150 3.74 -3.01 6.68
CA TYR A 150 4.90 -2.51 7.42
C TYR A 150 4.50 -1.77 8.72
N GLY A 151 3.20 -1.70 9.03
CA GLY A 151 2.67 -0.99 10.20
C GLY A 151 2.39 0.50 9.97
N TYR A 152 2.42 0.98 8.72
CA TYR A 152 2.21 2.39 8.39
C TYR A 152 0.87 2.59 7.70
N GLY A 153 0.07 3.55 8.19
CA GLY A 153 -1.24 3.88 7.59
C GLY A 153 -1.12 4.65 6.28
N LYS A 154 -0.04 5.41 6.09
CA LYS A 154 0.22 6.25 4.91
C LYS A 154 1.61 5.97 4.35
N LEU A 155 1.74 6.13 3.03
CA LEU A 155 3.04 6.02 2.34
C LEU A 155 4.05 7.07 2.83
N SER A 156 3.58 8.28 3.14
CA SER A 156 4.43 9.35 3.71
C SER A 156 5.14 8.91 4.98
N ASP A 157 4.41 8.22 5.85
CA ASP A 157 4.89 7.84 7.18
C ASP A 157 5.91 6.69 7.07
N LEU A 158 5.67 5.77 6.13
CA LEU A 158 6.61 4.72 5.76
C LEU A 158 7.92 5.28 5.20
N LEU A 159 7.84 6.24 4.27
CA LEU A 159 9.00 6.90 3.67
C LEU A 159 9.82 7.67 4.72
N ALA A 160 9.14 8.38 5.62
CA ALA A 160 9.76 9.10 6.73
C ALA A 160 10.53 8.14 7.65
N ALA A 161 9.89 7.03 8.05
CA ALA A 161 10.49 6.07 8.97
C ALA A 161 11.65 5.26 8.37
N ILE A 162 11.64 5.03 7.06
CA ILE A 162 12.77 4.42 6.35
C ILE A 162 14.04 5.29 6.43
N GLY A 163 13.93 6.62 6.57
CA GLY A 163 15.08 7.52 6.71
C GLY A 163 16.07 7.52 5.54
N LEU A 164 15.65 7.02 4.37
CA LEU A 164 16.39 7.10 3.10
C LEU A 164 15.81 8.19 2.18
N PHE A 165 14.76 8.86 2.62
CA PHE A 165 14.01 9.84 1.85
C PHE A 165 13.81 11.10 2.69
N GLU A 166 13.86 12.24 2.03
CA GLU A 166 13.50 13.53 2.58
C GLU A 166 12.09 13.87 2.11
N LEU A 167 11.22 14.30 3.04
CA LEU A 167 9.87 14.73 2.71
C LEU A 167 9.73 16.23 2.93
N LYS A 168 9.10 16.90 1.98
CA LYS A 168 8.76 18.32 2.05
C LYS A 168 7.27 18.48 1.82
N LYS A 169 6.64 19.38 2.55
CA LYS A 169 5.25 19.81 2.30
C LYS A 169 5.27 21.25 1.82
N ASP A 170 4.49 21.52 0.78
CA ASP A 170 4.26 22.86 0.26
C ASP A 170 2.76 23.04 0.01
N GLY A 171 2.11 23.75 0.94
CA GLY A 171 0.65 23.85 0.99
C GLY A 171 -0.04 22.49 1.06
N LYS A 172 -0.86 22.18 0.05
CA LYS A 172 -1.57 20.90 -0.10
C LYS A 172 -0.74 19.80 -0.75
N SER A 173 0.41 20.14 -1.31
CA SER A 173 1.28 19.21 -2.04
C SER A 173 2.36 18.65 -1.12
N SER A 174 2.62 17.35 -1.24
CA SER A 174 3.74 16.69 -0.57
C SER A 174 4.75 16.23 -1.62
N TYR A 175 6.02 16.42 -1.31
CA TYR A 175 7.15 16.08 -2.16
C TYR A 175 8.08 15.14 -1.40
N VAL A 176 8.78 14.30 -2.16
CA VAL A 176 9.76 13.35 -1.65
C VAL A 176 11.00 13.41 -2.52
N ARG A 177 12.17 13.28 -1.90
CA ARG A 177 13.46 13.16 -2.58
C ARG A 177 14.26 12.02 -1.96
N ALA A 178 14.99 11.28 -2.79
CA ALA A 178 15.88 10.23 -2.32
C ALA A 178 17.16 10.85 -1.74
N LEU A 179 17.55 10.45 -0.52
CA LEU A 179 18.82 10.85 0.05
C LEU A 179 19.97 10.08 -0.64
N PRO A 180 21.13 10.73 -0.85
CA PRO A 180 22.29 10.07 -1.42
C PRO A 180 22.69 8.87 -0.55
N LYS A 181 23.17 7.80 -1.18
CA LYS A 181 23.72 6.65 -0.44
C LYS A 181 24.90 7.17 0.39
N LYS A 182 24.82 7.08 1.72
CA LYS A 182 26.00 7.19 2.58
C LYS A 182 26.91 6.03 2.22
N ASN A 183 27.94 6.29 1.41
CA ASN A 183 29.04 5.36 1.23
C ASN A 183 29.67 5.15 2.62
N ARG A 184 29.60 3.92 3.14
CA ARG A 184 30.29 3.50 4.34
C ARG A 184 31.37 2.52 3.95
#